data_AF-A0A925AEP4-F1
#
_entry.id   AF-A0A925AEP4-F1
#
_cell.length_a   1.000
_cell.length_b   1.000
_cell.length_c   1.000
_cell.angle_alpha   90.00
_cell.angle_beta   90.00
_cell.angle_gamma   90.00
#
_symmetry.space_group_name_H-M   'P 1'
#
loop_
_entity.id
_entity.type
_entity.pdbx_description
1 polymer ?
#
loop_
_entity_poly.entity_id
_entity_poly.type
_entity_poly.pdbx_seq_one_letter_code
_entity_poly.pdbx_strand_id
1 'polypeptide(L)'
;MSSARRHSRRRIAIVAVLVTVGAGVYMAFPGLGFFSGTRLPREARPLTPQRQREDSEIRARSILAAIRAYKNRHGKLPVALASLVPQFLPEIPSPLTSTMPFQYVVNPDGQSFIVKWEAYPNSMYQRFWIDQDGKNYADL
;
A
#
# COMPACT_ATOMS: atom_id res chain seq x y z
N MET A 1 -33.73 -32.85 -21.61
CA MET A 1 -33.48 -31.39 -21.71
C MET A 1 -32.52 -31.02 -20.59
N SER A 2 -31.21 -30.85 -20.90
CA SER A 2 -30.50 -29.56 -21.06
C SER A 2 -30.19 -28.91 -19.69
N SER A 3 -28.99 -28.51 -19.28
CA SER A 3 -27.67 -28.41 -19.91
C SER A 3 -26.61 -28.17 -18.82
N ALA A 4 -25.43 -28.76 -19.07
CA ALA A 4 -24.11 -28.52 -18.50
C ALA A 4 -23.81 -27.16 -17.82
N ARG A 5 -23.27 -27.21 -16.60
CA ARG A 5 -22.37 -26.16 -16.07
C ARG A 5 -20.92 -26.62 -16.14
N ARG A 6 -20.29 -26.33 -17.29
CA ARG A 6 -18.84 -26.47 -17.50
C ARG A 6 -18.12 -25.48 -16.59
N HIS A 7 -17.36 -25.98 -15.62
CA HIS A 7 -16.36 -25.21 -14.89
C HIS A 7 -15.25 -24.76 -15.85
N SER A 8 -15.36 -23.52 -16.34
CA SER A 8 -14.32 -22.85 -17.12
C SER A 8 -13.23 -22.37 -16.14
N ARG A 9 -12.18 -23.18 -15.98
CA ARG A 9 -10.90 -22.76 -15.37
C ARG A 9 -10.25 -21.75 -16.31
N ARG A 10 -10.56 -20.46 -16.14
CA ARG A 10 -9.92 -19.37 -16.88
C ARG A 10 -8.61 -19.02 -16.19
N ARG A 11 -7.52 -19.21 -16.92
CA ARG A 11 -6.15 -18.94 -16.53
C ARG A 11 -6.01 -17.44 -16.23
N ILE A 12 -5.61 -17.13 -15.00
CA ILE A 12 -5.31 -15.78 -14.50
C ILE A 12 -3.99 -15.35 -15.15
N ALA A 13 -4.01 -14.28 -15.94
CA ALA A 13 -2.79 -13.65 -16.44
C ALA A 13 -2.37 -12.55 -15.45
N ILE A 14 -1.28 -12.79 -14.73
CA ILE A 14 -0.65 -11.84 -13.82
C ILE A 14 0.30 -10.99 -14.66
N VAL A 15 0.02 -9.71 -14.83
CA VAL A 15 0.96 -8.76 -15.44
C VAL A 15 1.63 -7.99 -14.31
N ALA A 16 2.83 -8.43 -13.91
CA ALA A 16 3.67 -7.72 -12.95
C ALA A 16 4.60 -6.77 -13.74
N VAL A 17 4.40 -5.47 -13.60
CA VAL A 17 5.32 -4.46 -14.13
C VAL A 17 6.29 -4.07 -13.02
N LEU A 18 7.53 -4.53 -13.15
CA LEU A 18 8.63 -4.21 -12.25
C LEU A 18 9.34 -2.95 -12.80
N VAL A 19 9.34 -1.84 -12.05
CA VAL A 19 10.08 -0.62 -12.43
C VAL A 19 11.25 -0.46 -11.47
N THR A 20 12.45 -0.68 -11.98
CA THR A 20 13.71 -0.41 -11.28
C THR A 20 14.11 1.03 -11.56
N VAL A 21 14.04 1.91 -10.55
CA VAL A 21 14.64 3.24 -10.62
C VAL A 21 15.97 3.19 -9.89
N GLY A 22 17.05 3.07 -10.66
CA GLY A 22 18.39 3.39 -10.21
C GLY A 22 18.73 4.84 -10.58
N ALA A 23 19.29 5.59 -9.64
CA ALA A 23 20.31 6.64 -9.83
C ALA A 23 20.38 7.51 -8.57
N GLY A 24 21.59 7.80 -8.09
CA GLY A 24 21.79 8.89 -7.12
C GLY A 24 23.03 8.77 -6.24
N VAL A 25 24.20 8.89 -6.86
CA VAL A 25 25.52 9.02 -6.23
C VAL A 25 25.51 10.10 -5.13
N TYR A 26 25.85 9.75 -3.89
CA TYR A 26 26.17 10.72 -2.83
C TYR A 26 27.68 10.98 -2.84
N MET A 27 28.08 12.19 -3.26
CA MET A 27 29.46 12.67 -3.12
C MET A 27 29.76 13.03 -1.66
N ALA A 28 30.88 12.51 -1.16
CA ALA A 28 31.44 12.84 0.15
C ALA A 28 32.11 14.22 0.12
N PHE A 29 31.71 15.10 1.03
CA PHE A 29 32.47 16.30 1.39
C PHE A 29 33.32 16.00 2.64
N PRO A 30 34.66 16.05 2.57
CA PRO A 30 35.50 15.95 3.75
C PRO A 30 35.81 17.36 4.27
N GLY A 31 35.46 17.65 5.53
CA GLY A 31 36.04 18.78 6.25
C GLY A 31 35.09 19.52 7.19
N LEU A 32 35.58 19.71 8.42
CA LEU A 32 35.04 20.50 9.54
C LEU A 32 33.97 19.80 10.40
N GLY A 33 34.47 19.24 11.50
CA GLY A 33 33.67 18.70 12.58
C GLY A 33 33.08 19.77 13.47
N PHE A 34 32.00 19.39 14.16
CA PHE A 34 31.61 19.91 15.46
C PHE A 34 30.87 18.78 16.18
N PHE A 35 31.50 18.24 17.23
CA PHE A 35 30.85 17.45 18.27
C PHE A 35 29.89 18.38 19.03
N SER A 36 28.65 18.48 18.56
CA SER A 36 27.55 19.02 19.36
C SER A 36 26.77 17.85 19.92
N GLY A 37 26.72 17.77 21.25
CA GLY A 37 26.12 16.66 22.00
C GLY A 37 24.79 16.24 21.40
N THR A 38 24.77 15.08 20.74
CA THR A 38 23.54 14.39 20.44
C THR A 38 23.02 13.93 21.78
N ARG A 39 22.08 14.69 22.35
CA ARG A 39 20.99 14.03 23.09
C ARG A 39 20.54 12.94 22.13
N LEU A 40 20.86 11.68 22.43
CA LEU A 40 20.34 10.55 21.68
C LEU A 40 18.85 10.84 21.50
N PRO A 41 18.34 10.99 20.27
CA PRO A 41 16.94 11.31 20.06
C PRO A 41 16.16 10.27 20.86
N ARG A 42 15.34 10.76 21.79
CA ARG A 42 14.49 9.99 22.69
C ARG A 42 13.98 8.78 21.91
N GLU A 43 14.61 7.65 22.19
CA GLU A 43 14.44 6.33 21.59
C GLU A 43 13.43 6.31 20.44
N ALA A 44 13.92 6.04 19.22
CA ALA A 44 13.12 5.36 18.21
C ALA A 44 12.75 3.97 18.79
N ARG A 45 11.82 3.93 19.75
CA ARG A 45 11.29 2.69 20.28
C ARG A 45 10.71 1.97 19.08
N PRO A 46 11.09 0.70 18.84
CA PRO A 46 10.43 -0.07 17.80
C PRO A 46 8.93 0.01 18.08
N LEU A 47 8.17 0.52 17.11
CA LEU A 47 6.73 0.60 17.23
C LEU A 47 6.23 -0.80 17.60
N THR A 48 5.35 -0.89 18.59
CA THR A 48 4.73 -2.17 18.91
C THR A 48 3.98 -2.68 17.67
N PRO A 49 3.85 -4.01 17.48
CA PRO A 49 3.09 -4.56 16.35
C PRO A 49 1.67 -3.97 16.22
N GLN A 50 1.06 -3.59 17.35
CA GLN A 50 -0.25 -2.92 17.38
C GLN A 50 -0.22 -1.52 16.75
N ARG A 51 0.73 -0.65 17.14
CA ARG A 51 0.84 0.69 16.54
C ARG A 51 1.16 0.62 15.06
N GLN A 52 2.01 -0.33 14.68
CA GLN A 52 2.35 -0.59 13.30
C GLN A 52 1.13 -0.96 12.44
N ARG A 53 0.21 -1.76 12.98
CA ARG A 53 -1.08 -2.08 12.35
C ARG A 53 -1.95 -0.85 12.19
N GLU A 54 -2.13 -0.09 13.27
CA GLU A 54 -2.92 1.13 13.30
C GLU A 54 -2.42 2.12 12.24
N ASP A 55 -1.11 2.38 12.18
CA ASP A 55 -0.55 3.29 11.20
C ASP A 55 -0.77 2.80 9.75
N SER A 56 -0.62 1.50 9.51
CA SER A 56 -0.86 0.92 8.19
C SER A 56 -2.33 1.04 7.78
N GLU A 57 -3.26 0.93 8.73
CA GLU A 57 -4.68 1.14 8.50
C GLU A 57 -5.03 2.61 8.23
N ILE A 58 -4.46 3.53 9.00
CA ILE A 58 -4.62 4.97 8.78
C ILE A 58 -4.16 5.34 7.38
N ARG A 59 -2.99 4.84 6.96
CA ARG A 59 -2.44 5.05 5.61
C ARG A 59 -3.34 4.47 4.53
N ALA A 60 -3.80 3.22 4.69
CA ALA A 60 -4.73 2.61 3.73
C ALA A 60 -6.05 3.39 3.59
N ARG A 61 -6.61 3.88 4.71
CA ARG A 61 -7.81 4.71 4.72
C ARG A 61 -7.61 6.04 3.98
N SER A 62 -6.45 6.67 4.11
CA SER A 62 -6.14 7.90 3.36
C SER A 62 -6.14 7.67 1.85
N ILE A 63 -5.59 6.53 1.39
CA ILE A 63 -5.61 6.13 -0.02
C ILE A 63 -7.05 5.89 -0.51
N LEU A 64 -7.87 5.20 0.27
CA LEU A 64 -9.29 4.96 -0.06
C LEU A 64 -10.10 6.26 -0.14
N ALA A 65 -9.85 7.20 0.77
CA ALA A 65 -10.47 8.52 0.73
C ALA A 65 -10.09 9.27 -0.57
N ALA A 66 -8.82 9.22 -0.97
CA ALA A 66 -8.36 9.80 -2.22
C ALA A 66 -8.98 9.12 -3.46
N ILE A 67 -9.14 7.79 -3.45
CA ILE A 67 -9.84 7.05 -4.52
C ILE A 67 -11.31 7.50 -4.61
N ARG A 68 -11.99 7.66 -3.48
CA ARG A 68 -13.38 8.13 -3.44
C ARG A 68 -13.49 9.55 -3.99
N ALA A 69 -12.57 10.44 -3.62
CA ALA A 69 -12.51 11.80 -4.15
C ALA A 69 -12.24 11.82 -5.67
N TYR A 70 -11.33 10.98 -6.16
CA TYR A 70 -11.06 10.82 -7.58
C TYR A 70 -12.31 10.35 -8.34
N LYS A 71 -13.00 9.33 -7.83
CA LYS A 71 -14.24 8.81 -8.42
C LYS A 71 -15.32 9.88 -8.49
N ASN A 72 -15.50 10.65 -7.42
CA ASN A 72 -16.50 11.71 -7.38
C ASN A 72 -16.19 12.82 -8.39
N ARG A 73 -14.91 13.14 -8.61
CA ARG A 73 -14.50 14.19 -9.56
C ARG A 73 -14.56 13.75 -11.02
N HIS A 74 -14.17 12.50 -11.32
CA HIS A 74 -13.98 12.02 -12.69
C HIS A 74 -15.07 11.05 -13.16
N GLY A 75 -15.99 10.64 -12.28
CA GLY A 75 -17.03 9.65 -12.57
C GLY A 75 -16.52 8.21 -12.74
N LYS A 76 -15.22 7.97 -12.57
CA LYS A 76 -14.57 6.66 -12.75
C LYS A 76 -13.49 6.42 -11.71
N LEU A 77 -13.22 5.16 -11.39
CA LEU A 77 -12.10 4.78 -10.52
C LEU A 77 -10.75 5.09 -11.18
N PRO A 78 -9.71 5.40 -10.39
CA PRO A 78 -8.36 5.55 -10.93
C PRO A 78 -7.86 4.21 -11.48
N VAL A 79 -7.06 4.28 -12.55
CA VAL A 79 -6.43 3.09 -13.16
C VAL A 79 -5.27 2.58 -12.28
N ALA A 80 -4.58 3.50 -11.61
CA ALA A 80 -3.48 3.21 -10.70
C ALA A 80 -3.46 4.21 -9.54
N LEU A 81 -2.81 3.84 -8.43
CA LEU A 81 -2.64 4.75 -7.29
C LEU A 81 -1.89 6.03 -7.67
N ALA A 82 -0.94 5.96 -8.61
CA ALA A 82 -0.21 7.12 -9.10
C ALA A 82 -1.11 8.23 -9.66
N SER A 83 -2.30 7.89 -10.19
CA SER A 83 -3.29 8.88 -10.67
C SER A 83 -3.89 9.74 -9.57
N LEU A 84 -3.71 9.36 -8.30
CA LEU A 84 -4.15 10.14 -7.14
C LEU A 84 -3.18 11.28 -6.82
N VAL A 85 -1.93 11.19 -7.28
CA VAL A 85 -0.88 12.18 -7.03
C VAL A 85 -0.74 13.10 -8.25
N PRO A 86 -0.50 14.41 -8.07
CA PRO A 86 -0.43 15.14 -6.80
C PRO A 86 -1.79 15.67 -6.31
N GLN A 87 -2.86 15.44 -7.08
CA GLN A 87 -4.10 16.19 -6.93
C GLN A 87 -4.96 15.80 -5.71
N PHE A 88 -4.93 14.52 -5.31
CA PHE A 88 -5.69 13.97 -4.19
C PHE A 88 -4.79 13.53 -3.02
N LEU A 89 -3.51 13.26 -3.31
CA LEU A 89 -2.47 12.94 -2.33
C LEU A 89 -1.17 13.63 -2.72
N PRO A 90 -0.35 14.10 -1.75
CA PRO A 90 0.98 14.64 -2.05
C PRO A 90 1.94 13.55 -2.54
N GLU A 91 1.84 12.34 -1.97
CA GLU A 91 2.59 11.16 -2.32
C GLU A 91 1.78 9.90 -1.96
N ILE A 92 2.17 8.74 -2.50
CA ILE A 92 1.52 7.47 -2.13
C ILE A 92 2.12 6.96 -0.82
N PRO A 93 1.33 6.84 0.26
CA PRO A 93 1.83 6.33 1.53
C PRO A 93 2.39 4.91 1.37
N SER A 94 3.55 4.64 1.98
CA SER A 94 4.09 3.29 2.13
C SER A 94 3.70 2.69 3.49
N PRO A 95 3.48 1.37 3.58
CA PRO A 95 3.31 0.70 4.87
C PRO A 95 4.63 0.74 5.65
N LEU A 96 4.55 0.96 6.97
CA LEU A 96 5.73 1.05 7.84
C LEU A 96 6.40 -0.31 8.10
N THR A 97 5.63 -1.40 8.00
CA THR A 97 6.06 -2.74 8.39
C THR A 97 6.32 -3.69 7.24
N SER A 98 5.86 -3.33 6.05
CA SER A 98 5.97 -4.18 4.89
C SER A 98 6.96 -3.57 3.92
N THR A 99 7.84 -4.41 3.41
CA THR A 99 8.67 -4.08 2.24
C THR A 99 7.84 -4.04 0.96
N MET A 100 6.61 -4.57 0.99
CA MET A 100 5.69 -4.53 -0.14
C MET A 100 4.80 -3.29 -0.08
N PRO A 101 4.70 -2.51 -1.17
CA PRO A 101 3.79 -1.37 -1.25
C PRO A 101 2.33 -1.82 -1.16
N PHE A 102 1.43 -0.89 -0.81
CA PHE A 102 0.00 -1.14 -0.92
C PHE A 102 -0.36 -1.49 -2.37
N GLN A 103 -1.15 -2.55 -2.53
CA GLN A 103 -1.68 -2.95 -3.83
C GLN A 103 -3.11 -2.42 -3.96
N TYR A 104 -3.47 -2.05 -5.19
CA TYR A 104 -4.79 -1.53 -5.51
C TYR A 104 -5.46 -2.49 -6.48
N VAL A 105 -6.66 -2.95 -6.11
CA VAL A 105 -7.43 -3.89 -6.90
C VAL A 105 -8.80 -3.30 -7.16
N VAL A 106 -9.24 -3.35 -8.41
CA VAL A 106 -10.59 -2.98 -8.82
C VAL A 106 -11.30 -4.24 -9.28
N ASN A 107 -12.40 -4.54 -8.61
CA ASN A 107 -13.25 -5.65 -8.99
C ASN A 107 -14.15 -5.26 -10.19
N PRO A 108 -14.61 -6.23 -10.99
CA PRO A 108 -15.51 -5.97 -12.13
C PRO A 108 -16.86 -5.35 -11.73
N ASP A 109 -17.26 -5.51 -10.47
CA ASP A 109 -18.45 -4.89 -9.86
C ASP A 109 -18.27 -3.38 -9.59
N GLY A 110 -17.09 -2.82 -9.86
CA GLY A 110 -16.78 -1.42 -9.61
C GLY A 110 -16.42 -1.09 -8.16
N GLN A 111 -16.19 -2.11 -7.32
CA GLN A 111 -15.61 -1.96 -6.00
C GLN A 111 -14.08 -1.88 -6.09
N SER A 112 -13.47 -1.09 -5.21
CA SER A 112 -12.00 -1.01 -5.12
C SER A 112 -11.51 -1.40 -3.74
N PHE A 113 -10.42 -2.14 -3.70
CA PHE A 113 -9.79 -2.61 -2.49
C PHE A 113 -8.35 -2.13 -2.43
N ILE A 114 -7.92 -1.77 -1.22
CA ILE A 114 -6.51 -1.65 -0.89
C ILE A 114 -6.08 -2.94 -0.22
N VAL A 115 -5.10 -3.59 -0.83
CA VAL A 115 -4.48 -4.79 -0.32
C VAL A 115 -3.22 -4.40 0.43
N LYS A 116 -3.18 -4.74 1.71
CA LYS A 116 -2.00 -4.61 2.56
C LYS A 116 -1.44 -5.99 2.89
N TRP A 117 -0.12 -6.01 3.08
CA TRP A 117 0.61 -7.18 3.53
C TRP A 117 1.10 -6.91 4.95
N GLU A 118 0.88 -7.85 5.85
CA GLU A 118 1.34 -7.75 7.22
C GLU A 118 2.24 -8.93 7.57
N ALA A 119 3.44 -8.64 8.08
CA ALA A 119 4.38 -9.65 8.51
C ALA A 119 4.04 -10.12 9.93
N TYR A 120 3.79 -11.42 10.11
CA TYR A 120 3.66 -12.02 11.43
C TYR A 120 5.00 -12.56 11.95
N PRO A 121 5.20 -12.66 13.28
CA PRO A 121 6.43 -13.15 13.89
C PRO A 121 6.83 -14.56 13.47
N ASN A 122 5.88 -15.38 13.01
CA ASN A 122 6.09 -16.74 12.52
C ASN A 122 6.41 -16.81 11.02
N SER A 123 6.81 -15.69 10.40
CA SER A 123 7.17 -15.59 8.97
C SER A 123 6.03 -15.84 7.97
N MET A 124 4.77 -15.84 8.42
CA MET A 124 3.62 -15.82 7.51
C MET A 124 3.23 -14.36 7.21
N TYR A 125 3.24 -14.00 5.93
CA TYR A 125 2.60 -12.76 5.49
C TYR A 125 1.10 -13.00 5.39
N GLN A 126 0.31 -12.21 6.10
CA GLN A 126 -1.13 -12.21 5.92
C GLN A 126 -1.54 -11.08 4.97
N ARG A 127 -2.40 -11.43 4.01
CA ARG A 127 -3.01 -10.47 3.11
C ARG A 127 -4.32 -9.98 3.70
N PHE A 128 -4.50 -8.66 3.68
CA PHE A 128 -5.72 -8.01 4.11
C PHE A 128 -6.26 -7.14 2.99
N TRP A 129 -7.55 -7.26 2.75
CA TRP A 129 -8.31 -6.47 1.80
C TRP A 129 -9.10 -5.42 2.58
N ILE A 130 -8.94 -4.14 2.21
CA ILE A 130 -9.68 -3.05 2.83
C ILE A 130 -10.57 -2.44 1.75
N ASP A 131 -11.89 -2.46 1.98
CA ASP A 131 -12.86 -1.88 1.05
C ASP A 131 -12.97 -0.35 1.21
N GLN A 132 -13.78 0.28 0.34
CA GLN A 132 -14.01 1.74 0.36
C GLN A 132 -14.69 2.25 1.65
N ASP A 133 -15.31 1.35 2.42
CA ASP A 133 -15.94 1.68 3.70
C ASP A 133 -14.98 1.45 4.87
N GLY A 134 -13.75 1.02 4.59
CA GLY A 134 -12.70 0.79 5.57
C GLY A 134 -12.84 -0.55 6.30
N LYS A 135 -13.73 -1.43 5.84
CA LYS A 135 -13.88 -2.77 6.41
C LYS A 135 -12.74 -3.66 5.92
N ASN A 136 -12.16 -4.38 6.86
CA ASN A 136 -10.99 -5.22 6.64
C ASN A 136 -11.43 -6.69 6.51
N TYR A 137 -10.94 -7.37 5.48
CA TYR A 137 -11.15 -8.79 5.22
C TYR A 137 -9.78 -9.48 5.19
N ALA A 138 -9.55 -10.41 6.10
CA ALA A 138 -8.38 -11.28 6.03
C ALA A 138 -8.62 -12.40 5.00
N ASP A 139 -7.60 -12.77 4.23
CA ASP A 139 -7.60 -14.08 3.55
C ASP A 139 -7.71 -15.15 4.67
N LEU A 140 -8.85 -15.84 4.73
CA LEU A 140 -9.10 -17.01 5.58
C LEU A 140 -8.49 -18.27 4.95
#